data_AF-A0A1A2PQD6-F1
#
_entry.id   AF-A0A1A2PQD6-F1
#
_cell.length_a   1.000
_cell.length_b   1.000
_cell.length_c   1.000
_cell.angle_alpha   90.00
_cell.angle_beta   90.00
_cell.angle_gamma   90.00
#
_symmetry.space_group_name_H-M   'P 1'
#
loop_
_entity.id
_entity.type
_entity.pdbx_description
1 polymer ?
#
loop_
_entity_poly.entity_id
_entity_poly.type
_entity_poly.pdbx_seq_one_letter_code
_entity_poly.pdbx_strand_id
1 'polypeptide(L)'
;MRMTAALAVLAWLAVLSGYDVRKRRLPNLLTLPGAGVILLVAAVAGHGWPALAGAAALTAVYLPVHLVAPAGMGAGDVKLAIGLGALAGCFGAAVWFLAALAAPLLTVAWALLGRLAGRAGAAAVPHGPSMCVATAVAIGLAQA
;
A
#
# COMPACT_ATOMS: atom_id res chain seq x y z
N MET A 1 -13.84 9.11 16.87
CA MET A 1 -12.49 9.36 16.31
C MET A 1 -11.95 8.21 15.46
N ARG A 2 -12.13 6.93 15.82
CA ARG A 2 -11.59 5.77 15.05
C ARG A 2 -12.22 5.61 13.65
N MET A 3 -13.54 5.77 13.53
CA MET A 3 -14.27 5.65 12.26
C MET A 3 -13.96 6.76 11.25
N THR A 4 -13.82 8.00 11.70
CA THR A 4 -13.47 9.15 10.85
C THR A 4 -12.06 9.02 10.28
N ALA A 5 -11.11 8.54 11.09
CA ALA A 5 -9.76 8.24 10.62
C ALA A 5 -9.76 7.09 9.61
N ALA A 6 -10.52 6.01 9.87
CA ALA A 6 -10.65 4.89 8.93
C ALA A 6 -11.26 5.31 7.59
N LEU A 7 -12.32 6.13 7.61
CA LEU A 7 -12.95 6.66 6.40
C LEU A 7 -12.01 7.61 5.63
N ALA A 8 -11.25 8.46 6.32
CA ALA A 8 -10.26 9.33 5.69
C ALA A 8 -9.15 8.52 5.01
N VAL A 9 -8.68 7.45 5.66
CA VAL A 9 -7.69 6.52 5.11
C VAL A 9 -8.26 5.78 3.90
N LEU A 10 -9.48 5.24 3.99
CA LEU A 10 -10.14 4.58 2.86
C LEU A 10 -10.37 5.52 1.68
N ALA A 11 -10.77 6.77 1.93
CA ALA A 11 -10.90 7.78 0.90
C ALA A 11 -9.56 8.11 0.24
N TRP A 12 -8.49 8.24 1.03
CA TRP A 12 -7.13 8.45 0.52
C TRP A 12 -6.63 7.26 -0.33
N LEU A 13 -6.87 6.02 0.13
CA LEU A 13 -6.56 4.79 -0.61
C LEU A 13 -7.33 4.69 -1.92
N ALA A 14 -8.62 5.06 -1.91
CA ALA A 14 -9.47 5.05 -3.10
C ALA A 14 -9.03 6.10 -4.13
N VAL A 15 -8.66 7.31 -3.68
CA VAL A 15 -8.10 8.36 -4.55
C VAL A 15 -6.78 7.90 -5.16
N LEU A 16 -5.87 7.35 -4.36
CA LEU A 16 -4.58 6.84 -4.85
C LEU A 16 -4.74 5.68 -5.84
N SER A 17 -5.60 4.72 -5.53
CA SER A 17 -5.92 3.59 -6.42
C SER A 17 -6.54 4.08 -7.73
N GLY A 18 -7.45 5.06 -7.67
CA GLY A 18 -8.06 5.67 -8.86
C GLY A 18 -7.04 6.39 -9.74
N TYR A 19 -6.08 7.10 -9.15
CA TYR A 19 -4.99 7.73 -9.89
C TYR A 19 -4.05 6.70 -10.51
N ASP A 20 -3.72 5.63 -9.80
CA ASP A 20 -2.83 4.57 -10.29
C ASP A 20 -3.42 3.83 -11.50
N VAL A 21 -4.70 3.44 -11.42
CA VAL A 21 -5.43 2.80 -12.53
C VAL A 21 -5.55 3.72 -13.75
N ARG A 22 -5.74 5.03 -13.54
CA ARG A 22 -6.11 5.96 -14.62
C ARG A 22 -4.91 6.63 -15.27
N LYS A 23 -3.80 6.80 -14.55
CA LYS A 23 -2.61 7.52 -15.05
C LYS A 23 -1.35 6.65 -15.08
N ARG A 24 -1.36 5.43 -14.52
CA ARG A 24 -0.19 4.54 -14.35
C ARG A 24 1.07 5.26 -13.81
N ARG A 25 0.85 6.36 -13.10
CA ARG A 25 1.87 7.24 -12.53
C ARG A 25 1.26 7.85 -11.28
N LEU A 26 1.65 7.32 -10.12
CA LEU A 26 1.28 7.86 -8.82
C LEU A 26 1.94 9.25 -8.64
N PRO A 27 1.16 10.34 -8.51
CA PRO A 27 1.72 11.66 -8.27
C PRO A 27 2.34 11.74 -6.87
N ASN A 28 3.63 12.06 -6.80
CA ASN A 28 4.38 12.26 -5.54
C ASN A 28 3.70 13.27 -4.59
N LEU A 29 2.93 14.21 -5.14
CA LEU A 29 2.21 15.25 -4.43
C LEU A 29 1.07 14.71 -3.54
N LEU A 30 0.67 13.44 -3.67
CA LEU A 30 -0.39 12.83 -2.84
C LEU A 30 0.11 11.68 -1.95
N THR A 31 1.17 10.97 -2.36
CA THR A 31 1.71 9.83 -1.61
C THR A 31 2.56 10.27 -0.42
N LEU A 32 3.48 11.22 -0.62
CA LEU A 32 4.35 11.74 0.45
C LEU A 32 3.59 12.51 1.53
N PRO A 33 2.69 13.47 1.21
CA PRO A 33 1.95 14.17 2.25
C PRO A 33 1.00 13.25 3.00
N GLY A 34 0.38 12.26 2.33
CA GLY A 34 -0.48 11.30 3.03
C GLY A 34 0.31 10.37 3.98
N ALA A 35 1.50 9.91 3.59
CA ALA A 35 2.40 9.20 4.50
C ALA A 35 2.82 10.07 5.69
N GLY A 36 3.12 11.35 5.44
CA GLY A 36 3.42 12.33 6.48
C GLY A 36 2.27 12.53 7.48
N VAL A 37 1.04 12.64 6.98
CA VAL A 37 -0.16 12.75 7.83
C VAL A 37 -0.34 11.50 8.68
N ILE A 38 -0.15 10.30 8.11
CA ILE A 38 -0.27 9.04 8.86
C ILE A 38 0.77 8.96 9.98
N LEU A 39 2.03 9.28 9.68
CA LEU A 39 3.08 9.29 10.69
C LEU A 39 2.83 10.33 11.77
N LEU A 40 2.33 11.52 11.41
CA LEU A 40 1.99 12.57 12.36
C LEU A 40 0.84 12.13 13.28
N VAL A 41 -0.24 11.57 12.71
CA VAL A 41 -1.38 11.05 13.48
C VAL A 41 -0.94 9.89 14.36
N ALA A 42 -0.10 8.99 13.85
CA ALA A 42 0.45 7.88 14.64
C ALA A 42 1.31 8.36 15.81
N ALA A 43 2.15 9.37 15.58
CA ALA A 43 2.96 9.98 16.62
C ALA A 43 2.10 10.61 17.73
N VAL A 44 1.08 11.39 17.35
CA VAL A 44 0.14 12.02 18.31
C VAL A 44 -0.68 10.96 19.06
N ALA A 45 -1.01 9.83 18.42
CA ALA A 45 -1.76 8.73 19.02
C ALA A 45 -0.89 7.77 19.86
N GLY A 46 0.42 8.00 20.00
CA GLY A 46 1.33 7.14 20.77
C GLY A 46 1.84 5.89 20.03
N HIS A 47 1.54 5.76 18.74
CA HIS A 47 1.96 4.65 17.87
C HIS A 47 3.08 5.04 16.89
N GLY A 48 3.82 6.13 17.16
CA GLY A 48 4.86 6.65 16.27
C GLY A 48 5.97 5.65 15.95
N TRP A 49 6.49 4.93 16.96
CA TRP A 49 7.51 3.90 16.78
C TRP A 49 7.04 2.70 15.93
N PRO A 50 5.88 2.08 16.23
CA PRO A 50 5.29 1.04 15.38
C PRO A 50 5.06 1.51 13.93
N ALA A 51 4.61 2.75 13.75
CA ALA A 51 4.39 3.32 12.42
C ALA A 51 5.70 3.52 11.65
N LEU A 52 6.72 4.09 12.29
CA LEU A 52 8.04 4.23 11.68
C LEU A 52 8.65 2.88 11.31
N ALA A 53 8.57 1.89 12.21
CA ALA A 53 9.06 0.54 11.96
C ALA A 53 8.32 -0.12 10.79
N GLY A 54 6.98 -0.02 10.77
CA GLY A 54 6.17 -0.57 9.69
C GLY A 54 6.44 0.11 8.34
N ALA A 55 6.61 1.43 8.32
CA ALA A 55 6.95 2.19 7.12
C ALA A 55 8.33 1.78 6.58
N ALA A 56 9.34 1.74 7.46
CA ALA A 56 10.70 1.35 7.12
C ALA A 56 10.75 -0.08 6.59
N ALA A 57 10.10 -1.02 7.27
CA ALA A 57 10.07 -2.43 6.87
C ALA A 57 9.42 -2.62 5.50
N LEU A 58 8.29 -1.97 5.23
CA LEU A 58 7.56 -2.21 3.96
C LEU A 58 8.32 -1.59 2.80
N THR A 59 8.93 -0.43 3.04
CA THR A 59 9.83 0.23 2.08
C THR A 59 11.07 -0.59 1.82
N ALA A 60 11.68 -1.20 2.85
CA ALA A 60 12.86 -2.05 2.71
C ALA A 60 12.58 -3.33 1.91
N VAL A 61 11.34 -3.80 1.86
CA VAL A 61 10.92 -4.93 1.01
C VAL A 61 10.67 -4.46 -0.43
N TYR A 62 9.98 -3.33 -0.62
CA TYR A 62 9.55 -2.88 -1.95
C TYR A 62 10.67 -2.17 -2.73
N LEU A 63 11.61 -1.52 -2.06
CA LEU A 63 12.72 -0.81 -2.70
C LEU A 63 13.67 -1.76 -3.47
N PRO A 64 14.16 -2.89 -2.91
CA PRO A 64 14.95 -3.86 -3.66
C PRO A 64 14.20 -4.45 -4.85
N VAL A 65 12.90 -4.73 -4.70
CA VAL A 65 12.06 -5.25 -5.80
C VAL A 65 11.97 -4.23 -6.94
N HIS A 66 11.79 -2.94 -6.61
CA HIS A 66 11.83 -1.87 -7.60
C HIS A 66 13.22 -1.73 -8.28
N LEU A 67 14.31 -1.89 -7.54
CA LEU A 67 15.67 -1.80 -8.09
C LEU A 67 16.02 -2.98 -9.01
N VAL A 68 15.57 -4.19 -8.67
CA VAL A 68 15.82 -5.41 -9.47
C VAL A 68 14.88 -5.50 -10.68
N ALA A 69 13.63 -5.08 -10.52
CA ALA A 69 12.59 -5.18 -11.54
C ALA A 69 11.81 -3.86 -11.71
N PRO A 70 12.46 -2.77 -12.19
CA PRO A 70 11.82 -1.46 -12.35
C PRO A 70 10.70 -1.45 -13.39
N ALA A 71 10.68 -2.43 -14.31
CA ALA A 71 9.59 -2.63 -15.26
C ALA A 71 8.35 -3.31 -14.63
N GLY A 72 8.52 -3.99 -13.49
CA GLY A 72 7.46 -4.73 -12.78
C GLY A 72 6.82 -3.95 -11.63
N MET A 73 7.56 -3.04 -10.99
CA MET A 73 7.11 -2.21 -9.88
C MET A 73 7.55 -0.77 -10.07
N GLY A 74 6.62 0.18 -9.97
CA GLY A 74 6.89 1.59 -10.17
C GLY A 74 7.46 2.25 -8.92
N ALA A 75 8.22 3.34 -9.09
CA ALA A 75 8.70 4.16 -7.97
C ALA A 75 7.56 4.76 -7.12
N GLY A 76 6.33 4.78 -7.65
CA GLY A 76 5.12 5.14 -6.91
C GLY A 76 4.72 4.12 -5.84
N ASP A 77 4.90 2.82 -6.13
CA ASP A 77 4.53 1.73 -5.22
C ASP A 77 5.41 1.74 -3.96
N VAL A 78 6.70 2.03 -4.13
CA VAL A 78 7.65 2.19 -3.01
C VAL A 78 7.24 3.35 -2.09
N LYS A 79 6.69 4.44 -2.64
CA LYS A 79 6.22 5.58 -1.83
C LYS A 79 4.91 5.29 -1.13
N LEU A 80 4.02 4.57 -1.80
CA LEU A 80 2.78 4.07 -1.22
C LEU A 80 3.08 3.12 -0.05
N ALA A 81 4.13 2.31 -0.18
CA ALA A 81 4.59 1.38 0.86
C ALA A 81 4.97 2.08 2.17
N ILE A 82 5.51 3.31 2.12
CA ILE A 82 5.80 4.11 3.31
C ILE A 82 4.51 4.36 4.11
N GLY A 83 3.47 4.86 3.45
CA GLY A 83 2.19 5.19 4.09
C GLY A 83 1.43 3.96 4.57
N LEU A 84 1.36 2.91 3.75
CA LEU A 84 0.69 1.66 4.11
C LEU A 84 1.43 0.92 5.23
N GLY A 85 2.76 0.89 5.17
CA GLY A 85 3.59 0.30 6.20
C GLY A 85 3.44 1.04 7.53
N ALA A 86 3.40 2.38 7.50
CA ALA A 86 3.13 3.19 8.69
C ALA A 86 1.78 2.84 9.30
N LEU A 87 0.76 2.76 8.45
CA LEU A 87 -0.59 2.54 8.90
C LEU A 87 -0.78 1.12 9.46
N ALA A 88 -0.32 0.09 8.75
CA ALA A 88 -0.39 -1.29 9.23
C ALA A 88 0.47 -1.50 10.49
N GLY A 89 1.61 -0.81 10.60
CA GLY A 89 2.46 -0.81 11.80
C GLY A 89 1.73 -0.28 13.04
N CYS A 90 0.82 0.70 12.90
CA CYS A 90 -0.01 1.19 14.01
C CYS A 90 -0.95 0.11 14.57
N PHE A 91 -1.38 -0.84 13.74
CA PHE A 91 -2.31 -1.92 14.12
C PHE A 91 -1.59 -3.21 14.53
N GLY A 92 -0.25 -3.22 14.53
CA GLY A 92 0.57 -4.32 15.04
C GLY A 92 1.22 -5.20 13.96
N ALA A 93 2.19 -6.01 14.39
CA ALA A 93 3.04 -6.78 13.49
C ALA A 93 2.27 -7.82 12.65
N ALA A 94 1.24 -8.46 13.22
CA ALA A 94 0.42 -9.43 12.49
C ALA A 94 -0.35 -8.79 11.32
N VAL A 95 -0.91 -7.60 11.55
CA VAL A 95 -1.63 -6.82 10.52
C VAL A 95 -0.67 -6.36 9.43
N TRP A 96 0.51 -5.92 9.84
CA TRP A 96 1.59 -5.55 8.93
C TRP A 96 2.03 -6.73 8.05
N PHE A 97 2.26 -7.91 8.63
CA PHE A 97 2.63 -9.12 7.87
C PHE A 97 1.54 -9.54 6.89
N LEU A 98 0.27 -9.54 7.32
CA LEU A 98 -0.86 -9.83 6.45
C LEU A 98 -0.93 -8.87 5.26
N ALA A 99 -0.79 -7.56 5.50
CA ALA A 99 -0.78 -6.57 4.42
C ALA A 99 0.41 -6.76 3.47
N ALA A 100 1.60 -7.03 4.02
CA ALA A 100 2.83 -7.23 3.25
C ALA A 100 2.80 -8.48 2.36
N LEU A 101 2.20 -9.58 2.85
CA LEU A 101 2.06 -10.85 2.09
C LEU A 101 0.88 -10.82 1.12
N ALA A 102 -0.27 -10.28 1.53
CA ALA A 102 -1.47 -10.30 0.69
C ALA A 102 -1.31 -9.43 -0.57
N ALA A 103 -0.58 -8.32 -0.48
CA ALA A 103 -0.35 -7.41 -1.61
C ALA A 103 0.32 -8.09 -2.83
N PRO A 104 1.51 -8.72 -2.73
CA PRO A 104 2.14 -9.41 -3.85
C PRO A 104 1.36 -10.65 -4.31
N LEU A 105 0.72 -11.38 -3.39
CA LEU A 105 -0.14 -12.52 -3.74
C LEU A 105 -1.32 -12.09 -4.62
N LEU A 106 -1.99 -11.00 -4.26
CA LEU A 106 -3.06 -10.41 -5.07
C LEU A 106 -2.52 -9.99 -6.44
N THR A 107 -1.37 -9.32 -6.51
CA THR A 107 -0.86 -8.88 -7.81
C THR A 107 -0.48 -10.05 -8.72
N VAL A 108 0.10 -11.12 -8.17
CA VAL A 108 0.40 -12.35 -8.92
C VAL A 108 -0.88 -13.02 -9.40
N ALA A 109 -1.92 -13.12 -8.56
CA ALA A 109 -3.22 -13.67 -8.94
C ALA A 109 -3.88 -12.88 -10.08
N TRP A 110 -3.87 -11.55 -10.01
CA TRP A 110 -4.37 -10.68 -11.09
C TRP A 110 -3.58 -10.82 -12.38
N ALA A 111 -2.25 -10.91 -12.30
CA ALA A 111 -1.38 -11.14 -13.45
C ALA A 111 -1.65 -12.52 -14.11
N LEU A 112 -1.85 -13.57 -13.31
CA LEU A 112 -2.20 -14.91 -13.79
C LEU A 112 -3.58 -14.93 -14.46
N LEU A 113 -4.60 -14.33 -13.85
CA LEU A 113 -5.94 -14.21 -14.43
C LEU A 113 -5.92 -13.44 -15.75
N GLY A 114 -5.15 -12.35 -15.83
CA GLY A 114 -4.97 -11.59 -17.07
C GLY A 114 -4.32 -12.41 -18.18
N ARG A 115 -3.33 -13.25 -17.84
CA ARG A 115 -2.69 -14.18 -18.79
C ARG A 115 -3.65 -15.28 -19.26
N LEU A 116 -4.41 -15.88 -18.33
CA LEU A 116 -5.39 -16.92 -18.64
C LEU A 116 -6.55 -16.39 -19.49
N ALA A 117 -6.92 -15.12 -19.33
CA ALA A 117 -7.94 -14.44 -20.14
C ALA A 117 -7.43 -13.98 -21.52
N GLY A 118 -6.23 -14.42 -21.95
CA GLY A 118 -5.66 -14.07 -23.26
C GLY A 118 -5.20 -12.61 -23.39
N ARG A 119 -5.16 -11.84 -22.29
CA ARG A 119 -4.70 -10.43 -22.28
C ARG A 119 -3.18 -10.32 -22.13
N ALA A 120 -2.45 -11.16 -22.86
CA ALA A 120 -1.01 -11.35 -22.70
C ALA A 120 -0.12 -10.17 -23.16
N GLY A 121 -0.68 -9.02 -23.56
CA GLY A 121 0.07 -7.93 -24.18
C GLY A 121 0.01 -6.56 -23.51
N ALA A 122 -0.81 -6.34 -22.48
CA ALA A 122 -1.11 -4.96 -22.04
C ALA A 122 -0.48 -4.63 -20.68
N ALA A 123 0.77 -4.16 -20.71
CA ALA A 123 1.42 -3.22 -19.79
C ALA A 123 1.29 -3.46 -18.27
N ALA A 124 2.43 -3.54 -17.57
CA ALA A 124 2.63 -3.50 -16.11
C ALA A 124 1.34 -3.45 -15.27
N VAL A 125 1.00 -4.58 -14.63
CA VAL A 125 -0.16 -4.68 -13.73
C VAL A 125 0.04 -3.68 -12.58
N PRO A 126 -0.89 -2.73 -12.37
CA PRO A 126 -0.75 -1.74 -11.31
C PRO A 126 -0.71 -2.45 -9.95
N HIS A 127 0.39 -2.28 -9.20
CA HIS A 127 0.57 -2.84 -7.86
C HIS A 127 -0.13 -2.00 -6.77
N GLY A 128 -0.43 -0.73 -7.05
CA GLY A 128 -1.07 0.18 -6.10
C GLY A 128 -2.45 -0.31 -5.58
N PRO A 129 -3.39 -0.74 -6.45
CA PRO A 129 -4.70 -1.22 -6.03
C PRO A 129 -4.65 -2.48 -5.17
N SER A 130 -3.78 -3.45 -5.51
CA SER A 130 -3.63 -4.69 -4.72
C SER A 130 -3.04 -4.38 -3.34
N MET A 131 -2.07 -3.46 -3.24
CA MET A 131 -1.56 -2.99 -1.95
C MET A 131 -2.66 -2.32 -1.11
N CYS A 132 -3.47 -1.44 -1.70
CA CYS A 132 -4.54 -0.75 -0.98
C CYS A 132 -5.60 -1.73 -0.45
N VAL A 133 -6.03 -2.69 -1.28
CA VAL A 133 -7.00 -3.73 -0.89
C VAL A 133 -6.43 -4.62 0.21
N ALA A 134 -5.18 -5.09 0.06
CA ALA A 134 -4.51 -5.92 1.05
C ALA A 134 -4.44 -5.23 2.42
N THR A 135 -4.02 -3.96 2.47
CA THR A 135 -3.96 -3.20 3.71
C THR A 135 -5.34 -2.96 4.31
N ALA A 136 -6.34 -2.60 3.51
CA ALA A 136 -7.70 -2.37 3.99
C ALA A 136 -8.32 -3.64 4.61
N VAL A 137 -8.15 -4.79 3.96
CA VAL A 137 -8.63 -6.09 4.47
C VAL A 137 -7.91 -6.47 5.76
N ALA A 138 -6.57 -6.34 5.81
CA ALA A 138 -5.79 -6.68 7.00
C ALA A 138 -6.23 -5.86 8.23
N ILE A 139 -6.47 -4.56 8.06
CA ILE A 139 -6.95 -3.69 9.14
C ILE A 139 -8.40 -4.01 9.52
N GLY A 140 -9.25 -4.32 8.54
CA GLY A 140 -10.64 -4.72 8.80
C GLY A 140 -10.73 -5.99 9.65
N LEU A 141 -9.90 -6.99 9.35
CA LEU A 141 -9.83 -8.23 10.14
C LEU A 141 -9.29 -8.02 11.55
N ALA A 142 -8.39 -7.06 11.74
CA ALA A 142 -7.85 -6.74 13.07
C ALA A 142 -8.84 -6.01 13.99
N GLN A 143 -9.98 -5.57 13.45
CA GLN A 143 -11.03 -4.85 14.18
C GLN A 143 -12.34 -5.64 14.29
N ALA A 144 -12.38 -6.89 13.81
CA ALA A 144 -13.47 -7.83 13.99
C ALA A 144 -13.22 -8.72 15.21
#